data_AF-A0A543IZ15-F1
#
_entry.id   AF-A0A543IZ15-F1
#
_cell.length_a   1.000
_cell.length_b   1.000
_cell.length_c   1.000
_cell.angle_alpha   90.00
_cell.angle_beta   90.00
_cell.angle_gamma   90.00
#
_symmetry.space_group_name_H-M   'P 1'
#
loop_
_entity.id
_entity.type
_entity.pdbx_description
1 polymer ?
#
loop_
_entity_poly.entity_id
_entity_poly.type
_entity_poly.pdbx_seq_one_letter_code
_entity_poly.pdbx_strand_id
1 'polypeptide(L)'
;MGDRVAECRADMQAIHQAANEIENALESVDALCGPDVWSGPAGERFREEWQGHRTAIRSALDSIREQTDTIIARVQREEREREEARR
;
A
#
# COMPACT_ATOMS: atom_id res chain seq x y z
N MET A 1 -6.25 16.26 -25.22
CA MET A 1 -6.34 16.51 -23.77
C MET A 1 -7.10 15.35 -23.13
N GLY A 2 -6.48 14.16 -23.06
CA GLY A 2 -7.09 12.98 -22.43
C GLY A 2 -6.14 12.27 -21.45
N ASP A 3 -4.99 12.88 -21.14
CA ASP A 3 -3.87 12.15 -20.54
C ASP A 3 -3.82 12.21 -19.02
N ARG A 4 -4.38 13.26 -18.38
CA ARG A 4 -4.17 13.47 -16.94
C ARG A 4 -4.78 12.38 -16.05
N VAL A 5 -5.94 11.84 -16.42
CA VAL A 5 -6.56 10.71 -15.69
C VAL A 5 -5.79 9.42 -15.96
N ALA A 6 -5.27 9.23 -17.18
CA ALA A 6 -4.50 8.06 -17.56
C ALA A 6 -3.13 8.02 -16.86
N GLU A 7 -2.40 9.14 -16.88
CA GLU A 7 -1.14 9.37 -16.14
C GLU A 7 -1.36 9.14 -14.64
N CYS A 8 -2.37 9.77 -14.05
CA CYS A 8 -2.69 9.58 -12.63
C CYS A 8 -2.97 8.11 -12.31
N ARG A 9 -3.71 7.38 -13.16
CA ARG A 9 -3.96 5.94 -12.96
C ARG A 9 -2.68 5.12 -13.05
N ALA A 10 -1.76 5.46 -13.98
CA ALA A 10 -0.49 4.75 -14.13
C ALA A 10 0.43 4.95 -12.91
N ASP A 11 0.55 6.19 -12.42
CA ASP A 11 1.33 6.50 -11.21
C ASP A 11 0.78 5.75 -10.00
N MET A 12 -0.54 5.78 -9.84
CA MET A 12 -1.23 5.08 -8.76
C MET A 12 -1.07 3.56 -8.85
N GLN A 13 -1.08 2.99 -10.05
CA GLN A 13 -0.82 1.57 -10.26
C GLN A 13 0.62 1.19 -9.85
N ALA A 14 1.62 2.05 -10.12
CA ALA A 14 2.98 1.83 -9.67
C ALA A 14 3.09 1.84 -8.13
N ILE A 15 2.34 2.72 -7.46
CA ILE A 15 2.26 2.76 -5.99
C ILE A 15 1.63 1.46 -5.44
N HIS A 16 0.54 0.98 -6.03
CA HIS A 16 -0.07 -0.31 -5.65
C HIS A 16 0.90 -1.49 -5.83
N GLN A 17 1.65 -1.51 -6.93
CA GLN A 17 2.64 -2.55 -7.18
C GLN A 17 3.72 -2.55 -6.09
N ALA A 18 4.28 -1.38 -5.76
CA ALA A 18 5.25 -1.26 -4.68
C ALA A 18 4.68 -1.69 -3.32
N ALA A 19 3.42 -1.35 -3.03
CA ALA A 19 2.74 -1.78 -1.81
C ALA A 19 2.64 -3.32 -1.72
N ASN A 20 2.27 -3.98 -2.82
CA ASN A 20 2.18 -5.43 -2.89
C ASN A 20 3.56 -6.10 -2.74
N GLU A 21 4.62 -5.50 -3.29
CA GLU A 21 5.99 -6.00 -3.12
C GLU A 21 6.45 -5.95 -1.65
N ILE A 22 6.09 -4.88 -0.93
CA ILE A 22 6.36 -4.77 0.51
C ILE A 22 5.61 -5.87 1.28
N GLU A 23 4.33 -6.09 0.96
CA GLU A 23 3.54 -7.17 1.58
C GLU A 23 4.17 -8.56 1.39
N ASN A 24 4.57 -8.89 0.16
CA ASN A 24 5.22 -10.15 -0.14
C ASN A 24 6.55 -10.32 0.63
N ALA A 25 7.31 -9.23 0.78
CA ALA A 25 8.53 -9.23 1.59
C ALA A 25 8.23 -9.48 3.09
N LEU A 26 7.17 -8.88 3.63
CA LEU A 26 6.74 -9.12 5.01
C LEU A 26 6.32 -10.56 5.23
N GLU A 27 5.59 -11.17 4.31
CA GLU A 27 5.20 -12.59 4.38
C GLU A 27 6.41 -13.52 4.34
N SER A 28 7.40 -13.19 3.51
CA SER A 28 8.66 -13.94 3.44
C SER A 28 9.42 -13.90 4.77
N VAL A 29 9.43 -12.75 5.46
CA VAL A 29 10.02 -12.64 6.80
C VAL A 29 9.21 -13.43 7.81
N ASP A 30 7.88 -13.35 7.79
CA ASP A 30 6.99 -14.09 8.72
C ASP A 30 7.25 -15.61 8.67
N ALA A 31 7.47 -16.15 7.47
CA ALA A 31 7.82 -17.56 7.26
C ALA A 31 9.16 -17.97 7.92
N LEU A 32 10.09 -17.03 8.10
CA LEU A 32 11.40 -17.26 8.73
C LEU A 32 11.39 -17.02 10.25
N CYS A 33 10.32 -16.43 10.78
CA CYS A 33 10.19 -16.03 12.18
C CYS A 33 9.39 -17.04 13.05
N GLY A 34 9.16 -18.25 12.53
CA GLY A 34 8.41 -19.30 13.21
C GLY A 34 8.98 -19.71 14.57
N PRO A 35 8.15 -20.29 15.46
CA PRO A 35 8.57 -20.71 16.81
C PRO A 35 9.66 -21.78 16.80
N ASP A 36 9.74 -22.55 15.72
CA ASP A 36 10.76 -23.58 15.52
C ASP A 36 12.15 -23.00 15.23
N VAL A 37 12.20 -21.79 14.64
CA VAL A 37 13.46 -21.10 14.28
C VAL A 37 13.91 -20.17 15.40
N TRP A 38 12.98 -19.42 16.00
CA TRP A 38 13.26 -18.43 17.04
C TRP A 38 12.66 -18.86 18.38
N SER A 39 13.27 -19.85 19.02
CA SER A 39 12.80 -20.37 20.31
C SER A 39 13.35 -19.60 21.52
N GLY A 40 12.64 -19.69 22.65
CA GLY A 40 13.03 -19.07 23.93
C GLY A 40 12.65 -17.59 24.09
N PRO A 41 12.95 -16.99 25.25
CA PRO A 41 12.47 -15.64 25.62
C PRO A 41 12.87 -14.53 24.64
N ALA A 42 14.05 -14.63 24.03
CA ALA A 42 14.51 -13.67 23.02
C ALA A 42 13.70 -13.78 21.71
N GLY A 43 13.33 -15.00 21.31
CA GLY A 43 12.50 -15.24 20.13
C GLY A 43 11.05 -14.81 20.32
N GLU A 44 10.50 -14.99 21.53
CA GLU A 44 9.18 -14.48 21.91
C GLU A 44 9.14 -12.95 21.80
N ARG A 45 10.10 -12.26 22.42
CA ARG A 45 10.21 -10.80 22.34
C ARG A 45 10.34 -10.30 20.91
N PHE A 46 11.19 -10.94 20.11
CA PHE A 46 11.35 -10.58 18.71
C PHE A 46 10.04 -10.75 17.93
N ARG A 47 9.28 -11.84 18.17
CA ARG A 47 7.96 -12.03 17.52
C ARG A 47 6.97 -10.94 17.92
N GLU A 48 6.91 -10.55 19.18
CA GLU A 48 6.04 -9.46 19.63
C GLU A 48 6.38 -8.13 18.95
N GLU A 49 7.67 -7.76 18.94
CA GLU A 49 8.15 -6.56 18.27
C GLU A 49 7.87 -6.62 16.76
N TRP A 50 8.12 -7.77 16.12
CA TRP A 50 7.85 -8.01 14.71
C TRP A 50 6.36 -7.88 14.36
N GLN A 51 5.46 -8.47 15.16
CA GLN A 51 4.02 -8.33 14.94
C GLN A 51 3.55 -6.88 15.04
N GLY A 52 4.12 -6.10 15.97
CA GLY A 52 3.86 -4.66 16.08
C GLY A 52 4.27 -3.91 14.81
N HIS A 53 5.51 -4.12 14.34
CA HIS A 53 6.01 -3.49 13.12
C HIS A 53 5.21 -3.91 11.88
N ARG A 54 4.92 -5.21 11.73
CA ARG A 54 4.12 -5.73 10.61
C ARG A 54 2.75 -5.08 10.56
N THR A 55 2.07 -4.97 11.70
CA THR A 55 0.74 -4.36 11.80
C THR A 55 0.79 -2.89 11.38
N ALA A 56 1.79 -2.14 11.84
CA ALA A 56 1.99 -0.75 11.47
C ALA A 56 2.24 -0.58 9.96
N ILE A 57 3.07 -1.45 9.36
CA ILE A 57 3.36 -1.40 7.93
C ILE A 57 2.10 -1.73 7.13
N ARG A 58 1.37 -2.80 7.46
CA ARG A 58 0.09 -3.13 6.78
C ARG A 58 -0.92 -1.99 6.84
N SER A 59 -1.08 -1.37 8.00
CA SER A 59 -1.97 -0.21 8.17
C SER A 59 -1.56 0.96 7.26
N ALA A 60 -0.25 1.22 7.13
CA ALA A 60 0.24 2.25 6.22
C ALA A 60 -0.02 1.89 4.74
N LEU A 61 0.15 0.64 4.35
CA LEU A 61 -0.13 0.18 2.98
C LEU A 61 -1.62 0.27 2.64
N ASP A 62 -2.50 -0.13 3.56
CA ASP A 62 -3.94 0.00 3.40
C ASP A 62 -4.36 1.48 3.26
N SER A 63 -3.80 2.36 4.09
CA SER A 63 -4.04 3.80 3.97
C SER A 63 -3.56 4.38 2.63
N ILE A 64 -2.42 3.92 2.11
CA ILE A 64 -1.93 4.33 0.78
C ILE A 64 -2.94 3.93 -0.30
N ARG A 65 -3.47 2.70 -0.25
CA ARG A 65 -4.47 2.22 -1.23
C ARG A 65 -5.73 3.08 -1.22
N GLU A 66 -6.25 3.40 -0.03
CA GLU A 66 -7.42 4.26 0.12
C GLU A 66 -7.17 5.69 -0.40
N GLN A 67 -5.99 6.25 -0.12
CA GLN A 67 -5.59 7.56 -0.61
C GLN A 67 -5.48 7.58 -2.14
N THR A 68 -4.92 6.52 -2.73
CA THR A 68 -4.81 6.35 -4.17
C THR A 68 -6.17 6.37 -4.86
N ASP A 69 -7.14 5.60 -4.36
CA ASP A 69 -8.51 5.59 -4.90
C ASP A 69 -9.17 6.98 -4.81
N THR A 70 -8.97 7.66 -3.68
CA THR A 70 -9.47 9.01 -3.44
C THR A 70 -8.88 10.02 -4.44
N ILE A 71 -7.58 9.92 -4.73
CA ILE A 71 -6.89 10.79 -5.70
C ILE A 71 -7.42 10.56 -7.11
N ILE A 72 -7.57 9.30 -7.54
CA ILE A 72 -8.11 8.97 -8.87
C ILE A 72 -9.53 9.54 -9.02
N ALA A 73 -10.39 9.32 -8.02
CA ALA A 73 -11.76 9.81 -8.04
C ALA A 73 -11.84 11.34 -8.10
N ARG A 74 -10.93 12.03 -7.40
CA ARG A 74 -10.81 13.49 -7.45
C ARG A 74 -10.39 13.97 -8.84
N VAL A 75 -9.33 13.39 -9.43
CA VAL A 75 -8.85 13.79 -10.76
C VAL A 75 -9.91 13.57 -11.84
N GLN A 76 -10.65 12.45 -11.78
CA GLN A 76 -11.79 12.19 -12.69
C GLN A 76 -12.91 13.23 -12.57
N ARG A 77 -13.19 13.72 -11.36
CA ARG A 77 -14.17 14.77 -11.13
C ARG A 77 -13.71 16.10 -11.73
N GLU A 78 -12.46 16.50 -11.44
CA GLU A 78 -11.87 17.73 -11.95
C GLU A 78 -11.84 17.76 -13.49
N GLU A 79 -11.55 16.63 -14.16
CA GLU A 79 -11.56 16.58 -15.62
C GLU A 79 -12.99 16.64 -16.20
N ARG A 80 -13.99 16.02 -15.55
CA ARG A 80 -15.40 16.16 -15.98
C ARG A 80 -15.90 17.60 -15.88
N GLU A 81 -15.63 18.25 -14.74
CA GLU A 81 -16.00 19.67 -14.54
C GLU A 81 -15.32 20.58 -15.58
N ARG A 82 -14.06 20.29 -15.94
CA ARG A 82 -13.35 21.01 -16.99
C ARG A 82 -13.93 20.79 -18.39
N GLU A 83 -14.36 19.57 -18.70
CA GLU A 83 -15.02 19.27 -19.97
C GLU A 83 -16.39 19.94 -20.08
N GLU A 84 -17.17 19.95 -19.00
CA GLU A 84 -18.47 20.62 -18.92
C GLU A 84 -18.32 22.14 -19.06
N ALA A 85 -17.33 22.75 -18.42
CA ALA A 85 -17.07 24.19 -18.52
C ALA A 85 -16.55 24.66 -19.90
N ARG A 86 -16.11 23.72 -20.76
CA ARG A 86 -15.63 24.00 -22.11
C ARG A 86 -16.70 23.82 -23.20
N ARG A 87 -17.85 23.25 -22.85
CA ARG A 87 -19.01 23.09 -23.74
C ARG A 87 -19.93 24.29 -23.64
#